data_AF-A0A227PEH3-F1
#
_entry.id   AF-A0A227PEH3-F1
#
_cell.length_a   1.000
_cell.length_b   1.000
_cell.length_c   1.000
_cell.angle_alpha   90.00
_cell.angle_beta   90.00
_cell.angle_gamma   90.00
#
_symmetry.space_group_name_H-M   'P 1'
#
loop_
_entity.id
_entity.type
_entity.pdbx_description
1 polymer ?
#
loop_
_entity_poly.entity_id
_entity_poly.type
_entity_poly.pdbx_seq_one_letter_code
_entity_poly.pdbx_strand_id
1 'polypeptide(L)'
;MKKKIGITLTSVALLFLVYYYWQNRYVELRPVVPEEILNRPVFFPETFHNQLFKFAEPNEVPKYYYKNIRWVLDRSSVDYIEKNGIIYVRNKFLNDMEMVWNYTTRTSNIEWFKSQREMDSVNGNTENQTELDSIIKNLR
;
A
#
# COMPACT_ATOMS: atom_id res chain seq x y z
N MET A 1 -4.69 -31.57 -34.71
CA MET A 1 -5.13 -30.23 -34.23
C MET A 1 -5.63 -30.25 -32.80
N LYS A 2 -6.54 -31.16 -32.40
CA LYS A 2 -7.07 -31.28 -31.03
C LYS A 2 -6.01 -31.37 -29.92
N LYS A 3 -4.94 -32.17 -30.11
CA LYS A 3 -3.80 -32.27 -29.16
C LYS A 3 -3.07 -30.94 -28.96
N LYS A 4 -2.89 -30.14 -30.03
CA LYS A 4 -2.21 -28.83 -29.96
C LYS A 4 -3.07 -27.82 -29.21
N ILE A 5 -4.39 -27.81 -29.47
CA ILE A 5 -5.35 -26.94 -28.77
C ILE A 5 -5.38 -27.26 -27.27
N GLY A 6 -5.39 -28.56 -26.91
CA GLY A 6 -5.34 -28.99 -25.51
C GLY A 6 -4.08 -28.49 -24.79
N ILE A 7 -2.91 -28.61 -25.42
CA ILE A 7 -1.65 -28.11 -24.86
C ILE A 7 -1.71 -26.59 -24.67
N THR A 8 -2.18 -25.84 -25.67
CA THR A 8 -2.31 -24.38 -25.56
C THR A 8 -3.25 -23.97 -24.43
N LEU A 9 -4.42 -24.61 -24.29
CA LEU A 9 -5.36 -24.31 -23.21
C LEU A 9 -4.75 -24.58 -21.82
N THR A 10 -4.08 -25.73 -21.67
CA THR A 10 -3.41 -26.09 -20.42
C THR A 10 -2.32 -25.07 -20.06
N SER A 11 -1.52 -24.64 -21.04
CA SER A 11 -0.49 -23.62 -20.81
C SER A 11 -1.07 -22.27 -20.38
N VAL A 12 -2.17 -21.82 -21.00
CA VAL A 12 -2.84 -20.57 -20.60
C VAL A 12 -3.40 -20.67 -19.19
N ALA A 13 -4.04 -21.80 -18.84
CA ALA A 13 -4.55 -22.02 -17.50
C ALA A 13 -3.42 -22.01 -16.45
N LEU A 14 -2.28 -22.63 -16.74
CA LEU A 14 -1.10 -22.61 -15.88
C LEU A 14 -0.55 -21.19 -15.69
N LEU A 15 -0.40 -20.42 -16.77
CA LEU A 15 0.03 -19.02 -16.68
C LEU A 15 -0.92 -18.18 -15.84
N PHE A 16 -2.23 -18.38 -16.00
CA PHE A 16 -3.23 -17.69 -15.20
C PHE A 16 -3.14 -18.06 -13.72
N LEU A 17 -2.95 -19.34 -13.38
CA LEU A 17 -2.77 -19.79 -12.00
C LEU A 17 -1.51 -19.19 -11.36
N VAL A 18 -0.40 -19.18 -12.10
CA VAL A 18 0.85 -18.57 -11.64
C VAL A 18 0.67 -17.08 -11.40
N TYR A 19 0.03 -16.37 -12.33
CA TYR A 19 -0.28 -14.95 -12.17
C TYR A 19 -1.19 -14.69 -10.97
N TYR A 20 -2.27 -15.47 -10.83
CA TYR A 20 -3.21 -15.35 -9.73
C TYR A 20 -2.54 -15.58 -8.37
N TYR A 21 -1.70 -16.62 -8.25
CA TYR A 21 -0.90 -16.88 -7.07
C TYR A 21 0.05 -15.72 -6.77
N TRP A 22 0.77 -15.23 -7.79
CA TRP A 22 1.71 -14.12 -7.65
C TRP A 22 1.04 -12.86 -7.11
N GLN A 23 -0.14 -12.51 -7.64
CA GLN A 23 -0.89 -11.33 -7.23
C GLN A 23 -1.50 -11.43 -5.82
N ASN A 24 -1.82 -12.64 -5.34
CA ASN A 24 -2.43 -12.85 -4.03
C ASN A 24 -1.43 -13.22 -2.92
N ARG A 25 -0.15 -13.39 -3.24
CA ARG A 25 0.89 -13.62 -2.23
C ARG A 25 1.08 -12.38 -1.35
N TYR A 26 1.23 -12.59 -0.05
CA TYR A 26 1.57 -11.53 0.89
C TYR A 26 3.04 -11.14 0.77
N VAL A 27 3.30 -9.84 0.66
CA VAL A 27 4.61 -9.22 0.56
C VAL A 27 4.69 -8.06 1.54
N GLU A 28 5.90 -7.77 2.01
CA GLU A 28 6.15 -6.69 2.97
C GLU A 28 5.68 -5.35 2.39
N LEU A 29 4.88 -4.62 3.15
CA LEU A 29 4.50 -3.26 2.79
C LEU A 29 5.65 -2.32 3.16
N ARG A 30 6.33 -1.84 2.12
CA ARG A 30 7.41 -0.85 2.25
C ARG A 30 6.87 0.54 1.96
N PRO A 31 7.41 1.58 2.61
CA PRO A 31 7.06 2.96 2.29
C PRO A 31 7.44 3.27 0.85
N VAL A 32 6.61 4.05 0.18
CA VAL A 32 6.84 4.52 -1.18
C VAL A 32 7.02 6.04 -1.17
N VAL A 33 7.95 6.54 -1.98
CA VAL A 33 8.27 7.96 -2.13
C VAL A 33 8.35 8.32 -3.62
N PRO A 34 8.20 9.60 -3.99
CA PRO A 34 8.38 10.04 -5.37
C PRO A 34 9.80 9.76 -5.86
N GLU A 35 9.93 9.32 -7.10
CA GLU A 35 11.20 9.14 -7.80
C GLU A 35 11.57 10.47 -8.48
N GLU A 36 12.45 11.24 -7.83
CA GLU A 36 12.83 12.60 -8.29
C GLU A 36 13.59 12.60 -9.62
N ILE A 37 14.32 11.50 -9.93
CA ILE A 37 15.13 11.37 -11.14
C ILE A 37 14.67 10.15 -11.93
N LEU A 38 13.93 10.39 -13.02
CA LEU A 38 13.58 9.32 -13.96
C LEU A 38 14.81 8.94 -14.80
N ASN A 39 15.52 7.88 -14.40
CA ASN A 39 16.66 7.34 -15.15
C ASN A 39 16.26 6.39 -16.30
N ARG A 40 14.97 6.30 -16.65
CA ARG A 40 14.44 5.34 -17.64
C ARG A 40 13.51 6.01 -18.65
N PRO A 41 13.51 5.59 -19.92
CA PRO A 41 12.57 6.10 -20.90
C PRO A 41 11.15 5.64 -20.55
N VAL A 42 10.21 6.58 -20.59
CA VAL A 42 8.78 6.32 -20.37
C VAL A 42 8.20 5.72 -21.63
N PHE A 43 7.90 4.42 -21.62
CA PHE A 43 7.36 3.73 -22.80
C PHE A 43 5.83 3.65 -22.84
N PHE A 44 5.11 3.79 -21.71
CA PHE A 44 3.65 3.66 -21.66
C PHE A 44 2.99 4.64 -20.68
N PRO A 45 2.02 5.47 -21.12
CA PRO A 45 1.36 6.47 -20.28
C PRO A 45 0.53 5.86 -19.14
N GLU A 46 -0.05 4.66 -19.29
CA GLU A 46 -0.80 3.99 -18.21
C GLU A 46 0.11 3.53 -17.05
N THR A 47 1.36 3.19 -17.34
CA THR A 47 2.37 2.88 -16.30
C THR A 47 3.16 4.10 -15.83
N PHE A 48 2.94 5.27 -16.44
CA PHE A 48 3.70 6.49 -16.14
C PHE A 48 3.57 6.85 -14.66
N HIS A 49 2.37 6.78 -14.10
CA HIS A 49 2.12 7.13 -12.70
C HIS A 49 2.97 6.29 -11.74
N ASN A 50 3.03 4.97 -11.93
CA ASN A 50 3.87 4.11 -11.09
C ASN A 50 5.39 4.33 -11.29
N GLN A 51 5.81 4.81 -12.46
CA GLN A 51 7.22 5.11 -12.71
C GLN A 51 7.69 6.38 -12.01
N LEU A 52 6.78 7.20 -11.49
CA LEU A 52 7.08 8.37 -10.67
C LEU A 52 7.35 8.03 -9.21
N PHE A 53 7.32 6.75 -8.83
CA PHE A 53 7.43 6.29 -7.46
C PHE A 53 8.45 5.16 -7.33
N LYS A 54 9.13 5.14 -6.17
CA LYS A 54 10.04 4.08 -5.78
C LYS A 54 9.79 3.68 -4.33
N PHE A 55 10.25 2.50 -3.94
CA PHE A 55 10.34 2.15 -2.53
C PHE A 55 11.37 3.05 -1.84
N ALA A 56 11.03 3.55 -0.67
CA ALA A 56 11.89 4.46 0.08
C ALA A 56 13.16 3.73 0.56
N GLU A 57 14.30 4.38 0.38
CA GLU A 57 15.54 4.01 1.05
C GLU A 57 15.44 4.29 2.57
N PRO A 58 16.29 3.68 3.43
CA PRO A 58 16.17 3.83 4.88
C PRO A 58 16.15 5.28 5.40
N ASN A 59 16.82 6.20 4.71
CA ASN A 59 16.85 7.63 5.01
C ASN A 59 15.64 8.42 4.46
N GLU A 60 14.90 7.84 3.52
CA GLU A 60 13.71 8.43 2.89
C GLU A 60 12.41 8.01 3.61
N VAL A 61 12.49 7.03 4.51
CA VAL A 61 11.33 6.54 5.28
C VAL A 61 10.76 7.65 6.17
N PRO A 62 9.45 7.95 6.07
CA PRO A 62 8.83 8.90 6.98
C PRO A 62 8.95 8.45 8.44
N LYS A 63 9.34 9.37 9.33
CA LYS A 63 9.64 9.10 10.75
C LYS A 63 8.59 8.27 11.48
N TYR A 64 7.31 8.50 11.18
CA TYR A 64 6.18 7.84 11.86
C TYR A 64 5.55 6.69 11.08
N TYR A 65 6.16 6.28 9.96
CA TYR A 65 5.61 5.27 9.05
C TYR A 65 5.25 3.98 9.79
N TYR A 66 6.22 3.26 10.34
CA TYR A 66 5.99 1.96 10.99
C TYR A 66 5.06 2.05 12.21
N LYS A 67 5.01 3.22 12.87
CA LYS A 67 4.15 3.42 14.03
C LYS A 67 2.68 3.61 13.64
N ASN A 68 2.42 4.30 12.53
CA ASN A 68 1.08 4.78 12.18
C ASN A 68 0.47 4.06 10.96
N ILE A 69 1.25 3.32 10.18
CA ILE A 69 0.78 2.68 8.93
C ILE A 69 -0.38 1.71 9.18
N ARG A 70 -0.36 0.97 10.29
CA ARG A 70 -1.46 0.10 10.69
C ARG A 70 -2.79 0.84 10.76
N TRP A 71 -2.78 1.99 11.43
CA TRP A 71 -3.95 2.84 11.58
C TRP A 71 -4.47 3.36 10.22
N VAL A 72 -3.55 3.73 9.32
CA VAL A 72 -3.90 4.16 7.95
C VAL A 72 -4.58 3.03 7.17
N LEU A 73 -4.08 1.80 7.28
CA LEU A 73 -4.63 0.63 6.57
C LEU A 73 -5.98 0.22 7.13
N ASP A 74 -6.14 0.18 8.46
CA ASP A 74 -7.40 -0.14 9.13
C ASP A 74 -8.52 0.81 8.67
N ARG A 75 -8.22 2.11 8.61
CA ARG A 75 -9.17 3.13 8.14
C ARG A 75 -9.47 3.07 6.65
N SER A 76 -8.53 2.56 5.87
CA SER A 76 -8.69 2.43 4.43
C SER A 76 -9.29 1.08 4.02
N SER A 77 -9.70 0.24 4.98
CA SER A 77 -10.26 -1.09 4.74
C SER A 77 -9.35 -1.99 3.88
N VAL A 78 -8.05 -1.89 4.11
CA VAL A 78 -7.05 -2.66 3.36
C VAL A 78 -6.76 -3.96 4.11
N ASP A 79 -6.91 -5.10 3.43
CA ASP A 79 -6.48 -6.39 3.98
C ASP A 79 -4.96 -6.44 4.15
N TYR A 80 -4.50 -6.64 5.38
CA TYR A 80 -3.09 -6.93 5.67
C TYR A 80 -2.97 -8.05 6.71
N ILE A 81 -1.76 -8.61 6.82
CA ILE A 81 -1.36 -9.47 7.94
C ILE A 81 -0.17 -8.83 8.64
N GLU A 82 -0.13 -8.92 9.96
CA GLU A 82 1.00 -8.46 10.77
C GLU A 82 1.79 -9.67 11.27
N LYS A 83 3.11 -9.67 11.05
CA LYS A 83 4.03 -10.68 11.61
C LYS A 83 5.25 -9.99 12.18
N ASN A 84 5.52 -10.21 13.47
CA ASN A 84 6.65 -9.60 14.18
C ASN A 84 6.73 -8.07 14.03
N GLY A 85 5.58 -7.38 14.03
CA GLY A 85 5.50 -5.92 13.84
C GLY A 85 5.69 -5.45 12.40
N ILE A 86 5.86 -6.37 11.44
CA ILE A 86 5.97 -6.06 10.01
C ILE A 86 4.62 -6.31 9.34
N ILE A 87 4.16 -5.32 8.59
CA ILE A 87 2.91 -5.37 7.84
C ILE A 87 3.16 -5.99 6.46
N TYR A 88 2.32 -6.95 6.09
CA TYR A 88 2.32 -7.56 4.77
C TYR A 88 0.96 -7.38 4.11
N VAL A 89 0.98 -7.01 2.84
CA VAL A 89 -0.21 -6.82 1.98
C VAL A 89 -0.16 -7.77 0.80
N ARG A 90 -1.28 -7.99 0.13
CA ARG A 90 -1.28 -8.79 -1.11
C ARG A 90 -0.52 -8.05 -2.21
N ASN A 91 0.30 -8.74 -2.99
CA ASN A 91 1.15 -8.14 -4.02
C ASN A 91 0.37 -7.23 -5.00
N LYS A 92 -0.87 -7.57 -5.33
CA LYS A 92 -1.74 -6.74 -6.18
C LYS A 92 -1.95 -5.32 -5.67
N PHE A 93 -1.87 -5.10 -4.35
CA PHE A 93 -1.99 -3.78 -3.73
C PHE A 93 -0.82 -2.87 -4.11
N LEU A 94 0.37 -3.44 -4.32
CA LEU A 94 1.57 -2.69 -4.72
C LEU A 94 1.61 -2.38 -6.23
N ASN A 95 0.63 -2.83 -7.00
CA ASN A 95 0.52 -2.47 -8.42
C ASN A 95 0.09 -1.00 -8.60
N ASP A 96 -0.39 -0.33 -7.55
CA ASP A 96 -0.74 1.08 -7.54
C ASP A 96 0.17 1.80 -6.55
N MET A 97 1.34 2.23 -7.04
CA MET A 97 2.37 2.86 -6.21
C MET A 97 1.93 4.24 -5.72
N GLU A 98 1.05 4.92 -6.46
CA GLU A 98 0.49 6.19 -6.04
C GLU A 98 -0.40 6.02 -4.80
N MET A 99 -1.24 4.98 -4.78
CA MET A 99 -2.03 4.65 -3.59
C MET A 99 -1.14 4.28 -2.40
N VAL A 100 -0.09 3.48 -2.62
CA VAL A 100 0.86 3.13 -1.54
C VAL A 100 1.58 4.38 -1.02
N TRP A 101 1.99 5.28 -1.90
CA TRP A 101 2.59 6.56 -1.55
C TRP A 101 1.61 7.43 -0.74
N ASN A 102 0.35 7.53 -1.17
CA ASN A 102 -0.69 8.25 -0.43
C ASN A 102 -0.89 7.71 0.99
N TYR A 103 -0.80 6.40 1.20
CA TYR A 103 -0.88 5.82 2.54
C TYR A 103 0.40 6.07 3.34
N THR A 104 1.55 6.00 2.68
CA THR A 104 2.86 6.33 3.25
C THR A 104 2.91 7.79 3.73
N THR A 105 2.36 8.74 2.98
CA THR A 105 2.35 10.15 3.38
C THR A 105 1.36 10.43 4.51
N ARG A 106 0.20 9.75 4.51
CA ARG A 106 -0.80 9.86 5.58
C ARG A 106 -0.25 9.50 6.96
N THR A 107 0.73 8.59 7.06
CA THR A 107 1.32 8.21 8.36
C THR A 107 1.93 9.38 9.11
N SER A 108 2.30 10.45 8.40
CA SER A 108 2.92 11.65 8.98
C SER A 108 2.06 12.90 8.79
N ASN A 109 0.83 12.77 8.28
CA ASN A 109 -0.05 13.89 7.99
C ASN A 109 -1.01 14.15 9.17
N ILE A 110 -0.68 15.16 9.98
CA ILE A 110 -1.49 15.52 11.17
C ILE A 110 -2.92 15.94 10.81
N GLU A 111 -3.12 16.65 9.71
CA GLU A 111 -4.45 17.13 9.29
C GLU A 111 -5.35 15.96 8.87
N TRP A 112 -4.77 14.93 8.26
CA TRP A 112 -5.51 13.70 7.95
C TRP A 112 -6.00 13.01 9.23
N PHE A 113 -5.15 12.85 10.26
CA PHE A 113 -5.58 12.26 11.53
C PHE A 113 -6.62 13.10 12.26
N LYS A 114 -6.50 14.44 12.25
CA LYS A 114 -7.54 15.34 12.81
C LYS A 114 -8.87 15.18 12.09
N SER A 115 -8.86 15.11 10.76
CA SER A 115 -10.07 14.90 9.97
C SER A 115 -10.75 13.58 10.31
N GLN A 116 -9.98 12.49 10.46
CA GLN A 116 -10.55 11.21 10.87
C GLN A 116 -11.11 11.25 12.31
N ARG A 117 -10.46 11.96 13.23
CA ARG A 117 -10.96 12.17 14.60
C ARG A 117 -12.30 12.90 14.60
N GLU A 118 -12.44 13.91 13.76
CA GLU A 118 -13.69 14.66 13.61
C GLU A 118 -14.81 13.77 13.06
N MET A 119 -14.51 12.98 12.02
CA MET A 119 -15.47 12.00 11.47
C MET A 119 -15.92 10.97 12.53
N ASP A 120 -15.00 10.46 13.34
CA ASP A 120 -15.34 9.55 14.46
C ASP A 120 -16.28 10.22 15.46
N SER A 121 -16.00 11.47 15.81
CA SER A 121 -16.85 12.25 16.73
C SER A 121 -18.25 12.44 16.17
N VAL A 122 -18.40 12.76 14.88
CA VAL A 122 -19.71 12.92 14.23
C VAL A 122 -20.48 11.60 14.21
N ASN A 123 -19.78 10.48 13.97
CA ASN A 123 -20.38 9.15 13.93
C ASN A 123 -20.61 8.53 15.33
N GLY A 124 -20.22 9.23 16.40
CA GLY A 124 -20.30 8.72 17.77
C GLY A 124 -19.35 7.56 18.08
N ASN A 125 -18.31 7.35 17.26
CA ASN A 125 -17.31 6.31 17.47
C ASN A 125 -16.24 6.78 18.48
N THR A 126 -16.14 6.08 19.61
CA THR A 126 -15.21 6.41 20.71
C THR A 126 -14.10 5.39 20.92
N GLU A 127 -14.16 4.23 20.26
CA GLU A 127 -13.28 3.08 20.55
C GLU A 127 -11.79 3.42 20.45
N ASN A 128 -11.40 4.20 19.44
CA ASN A 128 -9.99 4.47 19.12
C ASN A 128 -9.56 5.91 19.41
N GLN A 129 -10.36 6.69 20.15
CA GLN A 129 -10.08 8.12 20.36
C GLN A 129 -8.77 8.38 21.10
N THR A 130 -8.45 7.58 22.12
CA THR A 130 -7.22 7.77 22.92
C THR A 130 -5.96 7.49 22.11
N GLU A 131 -5.99 6.45 21.25
CA GLU A 131 -4.88 6.12 20.36
C GLU A 131 -4.69 7.23 19.31
N LEU A 132 -5.78 7.67 18.68
CA LEU A 132 -5.74 8.74 17.68
C LEU A 132 -5.22 10.07 18.27
N ASP A 133 -5.64 10.41 19.49
CA ASP A 133 -5.15 11.59 20.21
C ASP A 133 -3.66 11.50 20.52
N SER A 134 -3.18 10.31 20.89
CA SER A 134 -1.76 10.04 21.07
C SER A 134 -0.98 10.20 19.76
N ILE A 135 -1.51 9.70 18.64
CA ILE A 135 -0.90 9.88 17.31
C ILE A 135 -0.81 11.37 16.98
N ILE A 136 -1.91 12.12 17.08
CA ILE A 136 -1.94 13.56 16.79
C ILE A 136 -0.97 14.33 17.67
N LYS A 137 -0.90 14.01 18.97
CA LYS A 137 0.05 14.64 19.90
C LYS A 137 1.51 14.36 19.54
N ASN A 138 1.83 13.15 19.05
CA ASN A 138 3.19 12.78 18.67
C ASN A 138 3.64 13.40 17.34
N LEU A 139 2.71 13.81 16.49
CA LEU A 139 2.97 14.47 15.20
C LEU A 139 3.16 16.00 15.32
N ARG A 140 2.80 16.59 16.47
CA ARG A 140 2.98 18.01 16.78
C ARG A 140 4.39 18.29 17.29
#